data_AF-A0A4Y7N3Z8-F1
#
_entry.id   AF-A0A4Y7N3Z8-F1
#
_cell.length_a   1.000
_cell.length_b   1.000
_cell.length_c   1.000
_cell.angle_alpha   90.00
_cell.angle_beta   90.00
_cell.angle_gamma   90.00
#
_symmetry.space_group_name_H-M   'P 1'
#
loop_
_entity.id
_entity.type
_entity.pdbx_description
1 polymer ?
#
loop_
_entity_poly.entity_id
_entity_poly.type
_entity_poly.pdbx_seq_one_letter_code
_entity_poly.pdbx_strand_id
1 'polypeptide(L)'
;MEPNVLSLLGKQFVRGISTSVCACGKRNFKKFPIFNKRGTRDFKARQAKNPHPDVPIHTYGVRPIGYKAGTSFVKINELVPEIIVPDLTGFKLKPYVSYRVNDIVQPPMTPEELFGAVYVKKITEDFKLGKLGPDNQPLHPSPEESLSPEEAKEKVASIRSDIV
;
A
#
# COMPACT_ATOMS: atom_id res chain seq x y z
N MET A 1 -93.14 -22.25 -6.15
CA MET A 1 -91.93 -22.81 -5.55
C MET A 1 -90.99 -21.65 -5.30
N GLU A 2 -90.93 -21.19 -4.05
CA GLU A 2 -90.09 -20.10 -3.59
C GLU A 2 -89.44 -20.59 -2.29
N PRO A 3 -88.12 -20.75 -2.22
CA PRO A 3 -87.44 -20.81 -0.94
C PRO A 3 -86.78 -19.47 -0.65
N ASN A 4 -87.33 -18.81 0.37
CA ASN A 4 -86.88 -17.56 0.92
C ASN A 4 -85.84 -17.81 2.03
N VAL A 5 -84.70 -17.13 1.90
CA VAL A 5 -83.82 -16.53 2.92
C VAL A 5 -83.22 -17.41 4.04
N LEU A 6 -81.87 -17.48 4.08
CA LEU A 6 -81.14 -17.49 5.35
C LEU A 6 -79.81 -16.71 5.25
N SER A 7 -79.88 -15.50 5.80
CA SER A 7 -78.85 -14.69 6.46
C SER A 7 -77.41 -14.69 5.92
N LEU A 8 -77.11 -13.68 5.11
CA LEU A 8 -75.82 -12.98 5.08
C LEU A 8 -75.52 -12.40 6.48
N LEU A 9 -74.48 -12.90 7.17
CA LEU A 9 -73.75 -12.16 8.22
C LEU A 9 -72.48 -12.92 8.64
N GLY A 10 -71.60 -13.19 7.67
CA GLY A 10 -70.20 -13.49 7.98
C GLY A 10 -69.40 -12.20 8.08
N LYS A 11 -69.28 -11.59 9.27
CA LYS A 11 -68.25 -10.56 9.49
C LYS A 11 -66.88 -11.25 9.41
N GLN A 12 -66.24 -11.17 8.26
CA GLN A 12 -64.87 -11.65 8.10
C GLN A 12 -63.94 -10.66 8.83
N PHE A 13 -63.52 -11.01 10.04
CA PHE A 13 -62.45 -10.28 10.73
C PHE A 13 -61.12 -10.56 10.01
N VAL A 14 -60.77 -9.68 9.09
CA VAL A 14 -59.44 -9.70 8.48
C VAL A 14 -58.45 -9.18 9.51
N ARG A 15 -57.70 -10.08 10.15
CA ARG A 15 -56.52 -9.71 10.94
C ARG A 15 -55.41 -9.35 9.97
N GLY A 16 -55.31 -8.07 9.63
CA GLY A 16 -54.16 -7.53 8.92
C GLY A 16 -53.01 -7.30 9.91
N ILE A 17 -51.85 -7.91 9.67
CA ILE A 17 -50.62 -7.51 10.35
C ILE A 17 -50.04 -6.34 9.56
N SER A 18 -50.09 -5.13 10.13
CA SER A 18 -49.33 -4.01 9.59
C SER A 18 -47.88 -4.14 10.05
N THR A 19 -46.97 -4.46 9.12
CA THR A 19 -45.52 -4.51 9.40
C THR A 19 -44.81 -3.19 9.11
N SER A 20 -45.51 -2.06 9.02
CA SER A 20 -44.84 -0.77 8.94
C SER A 20 -44.29 -0.40 10.31
N VAL A 21 -43.09 -0.91 10.64
CA VAL A 21 -42.26 -0.32 11.70
C VAL A 21 -42.17 1.17 11.45
N CYS A 22 -42.38 1.99 12.48
CA CYS A 22 -42.06 3.41 12.44
C CYS A 22 -40.65 3.52 11.85
N ALA A 23 -40.52 4.20 10.72
CA ALA A 23 -39.20 4.55 10.19
C ALA A 23 -38.60 5.59 11.14
N CYS A 24 -38.16 5.15 12.33
CA CYS A 24 -37.31 5.91 13.22
C CYS A 24 -36.12 6.28 12.34
N GLY A 25 -36.10 7.53 11.88
CA GLY A 25 -35.36 7.96 10.69
C GLY A 25 -33.92 7.47 10.68
N LYS A 26 -33.33 7.41 9.47
CA LYS A 26 -31.93 6.98 9.26
C LYS A 26 -31.05 7.47 10.40
N ARG A 27 -30.56 6.52 11.23
CA ARG A 27 -29.53 6.83 12.24
C ARG A 27 -28.34 7.39 11.47
N ASN A 28 -28.26 8.71 11.41
CA ASN A 28 -27.23 9.41 10.66
C ASN A 28 -25.93 9.25 11.44
N PHE A 29 -25.17 8.20 11.15
CA PHE A 29 -23.80 8.06 11.60
C PHE A 29 -22.97 9.19 10.96
N LYS A 30 -23.01 10.38 11.55
CA LYS A 30 -22.27 11.57 11.08
C LYS A 30 -20.76 11.43 11.27
N LYS A 31 -20.32 10.45 12.07
CA LYS A 31 -18.91 10.22 12.42
C LYS A 31 -18.06 9.63 11.29
N PHE A 32 -18.66 9.10 10.22
CA PHE A 32 -17.90 8.56 9.08
C PHE A 32 -17.93 9.53 7.89
N PRO A 33 -16.81 10.20 7.56
CA PRO A 33 -16.70 11.04 6.39
C PRO A 33 -16.65 10.19 5.11
N ILE A 34 -17.82 9.93 4.49
CA ILE A 34 -17.91 9.16 3.24
C ILE A 34 -18.22 10.11 2.08
N PHE A 35 -17.31 11.04 1.82
CA PHE A 35 -17.51 12.16 0.89
C PHE A 35 -17.92 11.69 -0.51
N ASN A 36 -17.25 10.67 -1.07
CA ASN A 36 -17.50 10.21 -2.44
C ASN A 36 -18.80 9.40 -2.62
N LYS A 37 -19.40 8.88 -1.53
CA LYS A 37 -20.59 8.00 -1.62
C LYS A 37 -21.86 8.67 -1.12
N ARG A 38 -21.75 9.71 -0.28
CA ARG A 38 -22.89 10.47 0.24
C ARG A 38 -23.49 11.39 -0.83
N GLY A 39 -24.75 11.75 -0.64
CA GLY A 39 -25.49 12.65 -1.53
C GLY A 39 -26.31 11.95 -2.61
N THR A 40 -27.03 12.75 -3.38
CA THR A 40 -27.86 12.27 -4.51
C THR A 40 -26.97 11.83 -5.69
N ARG A 41 -27.56 11.11 -6.66
CA ARG A 41 -26.85 10.75 -7.90
C ARG A 41 -26.35 11.99 -8.64
N ASP A 42 -27.14 13.04 -8.66
CA ASP A 42 -26.82 14.29 -9.37
C ASP A 42 -25.70 15.07 -8.67
N PHE A 43 -25.64 15.03 -7.34
CA PHE A 43 -24.51 15.59 -6.59
C PHE A 43 -23.20 14.89 -6.97
N LYS A 44 -23.19 13.55 -6.97
CA LYS A 44 -22.00 12.77 -7.35
C LYS A 44 -21.59 13.02 -8.80
N ALA A 45 -22.55 13.14 -9.71
CA ALA A 45 -22.28 13.44 -11.12
C ALA A 45 -21.66 14.83 -11.30
N ARG A 46 -22.13 15.85 -10.55
CA ARG A 46 -21.53 17.19 -10.54
C ARG A 46 -20.12 17.17 -9.96
N GLN A 47 -19.93 16.51 -8.82
CA GLN A 47 -18.64 16.43 -8.15
C GLN A 47 -17.58 15.68 -8.97
N ALA A 48 -17.98 14.67 -9.76
CA ALA A 48 -17.07 13.96 -10.66
C ALA A 48 -16.55 14.86 -11.80
N LYS A 49 -17.39 15.74 -12.35
CA LYS A 49 -17.02 16.67 -13.43
C LYS A 49 -16.19 17.83 -12.89
N ASN A 50 -16.77 18.58 -11.95
CA ASN A 50 -16.21 19.78 -11.34
C ASN A 50 -16.27 19.62 -9.81
N PRO A 51 -15.24 19.04 -9.18
CA PRO A 51 -15.23 18.85 -7.74
C PRO A 51 -15.19 20.21 -7.02
N HIS A 52 -16.08 20.37 -6.05
CA HIS A 52 -16.10 21.56 -5.20
C HIS A 52 -14.93 21.51 -4.20
N PRO A 53 -14.16 22.60 -4.02
CA PRO A 53 -12.98 22.61 -3.14
C PRO A 53 -13.32 22.22 -1.69
N ASP A 54 -14.47 22.66 -1.18
CA ASP A 54 -14.91 22.36 0.20
C ASP A 54 -15.30 20.90 0.46
N VAL A 55 -15.39 20.05 -0.57
CA VAL A 55 -15.74 18.63 -0.40
C VAL A 55 -14.51 17.77 -0.71
N PRO A 56 -13.78 17.30 0.33
CA PRO A 56 -12.59 16.49 0.13
C PRO A 56 -12.90 15.22 -0.68
N ILE A 57 -12.03 14.91 -1.64
CA ILE A 57 -12.11 13.65 -2.39
C ILE A 57 -11.31 12.61 -1.61
N HIS A 58 -11.99 11.55 -1.18
CA HIS A 58 -11.31 10.45 -0.49
C HIS A 58 -10.67 9.51 -1.53
N THR A 59 -9.34 9.37 -1.52
CA THR A 59 -8.62 8.49 -2.48
C THR A 59 -8.45 7.06 -1.98
N TYR A 60 -8.89 6.74 -0.76
CA TYR A 60 -8.75 5.41 -0.15
C TYR A 60 -7.30 4.89 -0.09
N GLY A 61 -6.32 5.81 0.04
CA GLY A 61 -4.90 5.46 0.11
C GLY A 61 -4.23 5.25 -1.24
N VAL A 62 -4.93 5.46 -2.35
CA VAL A 62 -4.32 5.43 -3.69
C VAL A 62 -3.34 6.59 -3.84
N ARG A 63 -2.07 6.27 -4.12
CA ARG A 63 -1.04 7.26 -4.48
C ARG A 63 -1.25 7.72 -5.94
N PRO A 64 -1.21 9.03 -6.23
CA PRO A 64 -1.46 9.54 -7.57
C PRO A 64 -0.29 9.23 -8.52
N ILE A 65 -0.61 8.76 -9.73
CA ILE A 65 0.36 8.44 -10.80
C ILE A 65 0.51 9.57 -11.85
N GLY A 66 0.05 10.77 -11.50
CA GLY A 66 -0.09 11.88 -12.43
C GLY A 66 -1.02 12.96 -11.89
N TYR A 67 -1.42 13.89 -12.76
CA TYR A 67 -2.25 15.03 -12.38
C TYR A 67 -3.39 15.27 -13.37
N LYS A 68 -4.42 15.98 -12.94
CA LYS A 68 -5.55 16.34 -13.80
C LYS A 68 -5.25 17.69 -14.48
N ALA A 69 -5.16 17.70 -15.81
CA ALA A 69 -5.06 18.91 -16.62
C ALA A 69 -6.42 19.16 -17.29
N GLY A 70 -7.24 20.05 -16.71
CA GLY A 70 -8.59 20.33 -17.19
C GLY A 70 -9.51 19.11 -17.11
N THR A 71 -10.00 18.63 -18.25
CA THR A 71 -10.88 17.44 -18.34
C THR A 71 -10.10 16.13 -18.48
N SER A 72 -8.82 16.19 -18.87
CA SER A 72 -7.96 15.02 -19.08
C SER A 72 -7.05 14.74 -17.88
N PHE A 73 -6.76 13.45 -17.65
CA PHE A 73 -5.75 13.03 -16.69
C PHE A 73 -4.43 12.78 -17.43
N VAL A 74 -3.36 13.46 -17.00
CA VAL A 74 -2.02 13.31 -17.54
C VAL A 74 -1.27 12.33 -16.65
N LYS A 75 -0.99 11.15 -17.21
CA LYS A 75 -0.20 10.11 -16.55
C LYS A 75 1.29 10.43 -16.70
N ILE A 76 2.05 10.33 -15.61
CA ILE A 76 3.51 10.48 -15.59
C ILE A 76 4.08 9.07 -15.43
N ASN A 77 4.87 8.62 -16.41
CA ASN A 77 5.36 7.23 -16.41
C ASN A 77 6.31 6.95 -15.24
N GLU A 78 7.08 7.94 -14.83
CA GLU A 78 8.02 7.86 -13.70
C GLU A 78 7.33 7.69 -12.34
N LEU A 79 6.05 8.05 -12.22
CA LEU A 79 5.25 7.87 -11.01
C LEU A 79 4.52 6.51 -10.97
N VAL A 80 4.60 5.72 -12.04
CA VAL A 80 3.99 4.39 -12.08
C VAL A 80 4.99 3.42 -11.48
N PRO A 81 4.65 2.71 -10.39
CA PRO A 81 5.57 1.73 -9.82
C PRO A 81 5.76 0.56 -10.78
N GLU A 82 7.02 0.22 -11.04
CA GLU A 82 7.41 -0.93 -11.85
C GLU A 82 7.77 -2.11 -10.95
N ILE A 83 7.18 -3.28 -11.23
CA ILE A 83 7.52 -4.51 -10.52
C ILE A 83 8.68 -5.17 -11.24
N ILE A 84 9.87 -5.12 -10.62
CA ILE A 84 11.07 -5.78 -11.16
C ILE A 84 11.01 -7.27 -10.79
N VAL A 85 10.69 -8.12 -11.79
CA VAL A 85 10.59 -9.58 -11.61
C VAL A 85 11.86 -10.23 -12.17
N PRO A 86 12.70 -10.88 -11.33
CA PRO A 86 13.87 -11.62 -11.81
C PRO A 86 13.45 -12.92 -12.50
N ASP A 87 14.31 -13.45 -13.38
CA ASP A 87 14.13 -14.79 -13.93
C ASP A 87 14.39 -15.85 -12.84
N LEU A 88 13.45 -16.78 -12.69
CA LEU A 88 13.49 -17.84 -11.68
C LEU A 88 13.79 -19.22 -12.29
N THR A 89 14.20 -19.29 -13.56
CA THR A 89 14.62 -20.55 -14.18
C THR A 89 15.78 -21.19 -13.40
N GLY A 90 15.60 -22.43 -12.95
CA GLY A 90 16.60 -23.14 -12.14
C GLY A 90 16.76 -22.68 -10.68
N PHE A 91 15.87 -21.82 -10.17
CA PHE A 91 15.94 -21.35 -8.79
C PHE A 91 15.66 -22.47 -7.78
N LYS A 92 16.64 -22.75 -6.90
CA LYS A 92 16.60 -23.90 -5.99
C LYS A 92 15.79 -23.67 -4.70
N LEU A 93 15.67 -22.41 -4.27
CA LEU A 93 15.00 -22.08 -3.01
C LEU A 93 13.49 -22.23 -3.15
N LYS A 94 12.85 -22.73 -2.08
CA LYS A 94 11.41 -22.95 -2.01
C LYS A 94 10.80 -22.08 -0.91
N PRO A 95 9.49 -21.77 -0.95
CA PRO A 95 8.82 -20.98 0.09
C PRO A 95 8.84 -21.62 1.48
N TYR A 96 9.06 -22.94 1.56
CA TYR A 96 9.08 -23.72 2.79
C TYR A 96 10.38 -24.51 2.92
N VAL A 97 10.80 -24.69 4.17
CA VAL A 97 12.00 -25.45 4.55
C VAL A 97 11.58 -26.76 5.21
N SER A 98 12.44 -27.79 5.11
CA SER A 98 12.21 -29.09 5.76
C SER A 98 12.42 -29.01 7.27
N TYR A 99 11.60 -29.72 8.04
CA TYR A 99 11.77 -29.90 9.49
C TYR A 99 13.03 -30.68 9.88
N ARG A 100 13.75 -31.27 8.92
CA ARG A 100 15.00 -32.01 9.19
C ARG A 100 16.22 -31.09 9.39
N VAL A 101 16.05 -29.77 9.21
CA VAL A 101 17.12 -28.80 9.43
C VAL A 101 17.30 -28.56 10.94
N ASN A 102 18.54 -28.40 11.38
CA ASN A 102 18.84 -28.09 12.78
C ASN A 102 18.34 -26.70 13.16
N ASP A 103 17.98 -26.50 14.42
CA ASP A 103 17.64 -25.18 14.94
C ASP A 103 18.89 -24.29 14.98
N ILE A 104 18.79 -23.11 14.36
CA ILE A 104 19.85 -22.10 14.33
C ILE A 104 19.33 -20.85 15.03
N VAL A 105 20.03 -20.41 16.08
CA VAL A 105 19.75 -19.13 16.75
C VAL A 105 20.69 -18.08 16.16
N GLN A 106 20.15 -17.13 15.39
CA GLN A 106 20.92 -16.01 14.83
C GLN A 106 20.62 -14.73 15.62
N PRO A 107 21.65 -14.04 16.15
CA PRO A 107 21.49 -12.72 16.73
C PRO A 107 21.16 -11.67 15.65
N PRO A 108 20.59 -10.51 16.03
CA PRO A 108 20.40 -9.41 15.08
C PRO A 108 21.74 -8.89 14.57
N MET A 109 21.84 -8.72 13.24
CA MET A 109 23.06 -8.23 12.60
C MET A 109 23.40 -6.81 13.09
N THR A 110 24.63 -6.62 13.56
CA THR A 110 25.12 -5.30 14.00
C THR A 110 25.89 -4.57 12.89
N PRO A 111 25.99 -3.23 12.92
CA PRO A 111 26.83 -2.48 12.00
C PRO A 111 28.31 -2.90 12.06
N GLU A 112 28.80 -3.28 13.23
CA GLU A 112 30.17 -3.77 13.44
C GLU A 112 30.40 -5.11 12.72
N GLU A 113 29.43 -6.03 12.80
CA GLU A 113 29.48 -7.30 12.07
C GLU A 113 29.43 -7.10 10.56
N LEU A 114 28.58 -6.18 10.08
CA LEU A 114 28.50 -5.84 8.66
C LEU A 114 29.84 -5.24 8.17
N PHE A 115 30.41 -4.31 8.94
CA PHE A 115 31.73 -3.74 8.66
C PHE A 115 32.82 -4.82 8.65
N GLY A 116 32.76 -5.73 9.62
CA GLY A 116 33.61 -6.91 9.73
C GLY A 116 33.56 -7.81 8.49
N ALA A 117 32.36 -8.09 8.00
CA ALA A 117 32.14 -8.98 6.87
C ALA A 117 32.63 -8.38 5.54
N VAL A 118 32.45 -7.07 5.35
CA VAL A 118 32.71 -6.38 4.07
C VAL A 118 34.13 -5.79 4.01
N TYR A 119 34.52 -4.97 4.99
CA TYR A 119 35.71 -4.12 4.87
C TYR A 119 36.96 -4.67 5.57
N VAL A 120 36.80 -5.39 6.70
CA VAL A 120 37.95 -5.79 7.53
C VAL A 120 38.97 -6.62 6.77
N LYS A 121 38.53 -7.57 5.92
CA LYS A 121 39.44 -8.40 5.14
C LYS A 121 40.41 -7.55 4.32
N LYS A 122 39.87 -6.61 3.54
CA LYS A 122 40.65 -5.72 2.69
C LYS A 122 41.58 -4.82 3.50
N ILE A 123 41.07 -4.16 4.55
CA ILE A 123 41.88 -3.26 5.39
C ILE A 123 43.07 -4.00 5.99
N THR A 124 42.87 -5.25 6.46
CA THR A 124 43.98 -6.05 7.01
C THR A 124 45.02 -6.45 5.97
N GLU A 125 44.60 -6.69 4.73
CA GLU A 125 45.52 -7.00 3.62
C GLU A 125 46.33 -5.77 3.21
N ASP A 126 45.68 -4.61 3.06
CA ASP A 126 46.35 -3.35 2.72
C ASP A 126 47.34 -2.92 3.80
N PHE A 127 47.00 -3.14 5.08
CA PHE A 127 47.90 -2.91 6.19
C PHE A 127 49.13 -3.83 6.13
N LYS A 128 48.92 -5.15 5.94
CA LYS A 128 50.02 -6.12 5.86
C LYS A 128 50.95 -5.88 4.66
N LEU A 129 50.40 -5.43 3.54
CA LEU A 129 51.14 -5.17 2.31
C LEU A 129 51.76 -3.77 2.26
N GLY A 130 51.53 -2.93 3.27
CA GLY A 130 52.02 -1.55 3.30
C GLY A 130 51.43 -0.68 2.20
N LYS A 131 50.19 -0.98 1.75
CA LYS A 131 49.48 -0.24 0.69
C LYS A 131 48.64 0.92 1.23
N LEU A 132 48.92 1.34 2.45
CA LEU A 132 48.30 2.50 3.08
C LEU A 132 49.22 3.71 2.92
N GLY A 133 48.64 4.85 2.54
CA GLY A 133 49.34 6.12 2.48
C GLY A 133 49.67 6.66 3.89
N PRO A 134 50.39 7.79 3.97
CA PRO A 134 50.76 8.43 5.24
C PRO A 134 49.53 8.82 6.08
N ASP A 135 48.38 9.07 5.45
CA ASP A 135 47.12 9.43 6.11
C ASP A 135 46.26 8.21 6.51
N ASN A 136 46.82 7.00 6.45
CA ASN A 136 46.13 5.71 6.64
C ASN A 136 44.99 5.43 5.64
N GLN A 137 44.97 6.15 4.51
CA GLN A 137 44.04 5.87 3.42
C GLN A 137 44.60 4.81 2.46
N PRO A 138 43.74 3.95 1.88
CA PRO A 138 44.20 2.97 0.89
C PRO A 138 44.71 3.66 -0.37
N LEU A 139 45.89 3.27 -0.85
CA LEU A 139 46.44 3.77 -2.12
C LEU A 139 45.60 3.30 -3.33
N HIS A 140 44.97 2.13 -3.20
CA HIS A 140 44.07 1.54 -4.19
C HIS A 140 42.69 1.28 -3.57
N PRO A 141 41.85 2.33 -3.44
CA PRO A 141 40.50 2.17 -2.90
C PRO A 141 39.65 1.26 -3.79
N SER A 142 38.70 0.55 -3.18
CA SER A 142 37.71 -0.22 -3.94
C SER A 142 36.71 0.74 -4.58
N PRO A 143 35.94 0.31 -5.60
CA PRO A 143 34.91 1.15 -6.19
C PRO A 143 33.86 1.67 -5.20
N GLU A 144 33.69 0.97 -4.07
CA GLU A 144 32.76 1.33 -3.00
C GLU A 144 33.39 2.35 -2.04
N GLU A 145 34.67 2.19 -1.70
CA GLU A 145 35.42 3.13 -0.85
C GLU A 145 35.73 4.45 -1.55
N SER A 146 35.85 4.45 -2.88
CA SER A 146 36.11 5.65 -3.66
C SER A 146 34.91 6.59 -3.77
N LEU A 147 33.72 6.17 -3.35
CA LEU A 147 32.51 6.96 -3.51
C LEU A 147 32.48 8.13 -2.54
N SER A 148 32.12 9.30 -3.06
CA SER A 148 31.83 10.43 -2.18
C SER A 148 30.56 10.16 -1.37
N PRO A 149 30.41 10.75 -0.17
CA PRO A 149 29.21 10.60 0.64
C PRO A 149 27.93 11.02 -0.09
N GLU A 150 28.04 12.01 -0.99
CA GLU A 150 26.92 12.49 -1.82
C GLU A 150 26.57 11.47 -2.89
N GLU A 151 27.56 10.96 -3.62
CA GLU A 151 27.35 9.90 -4.63
C GLU A 151 26.79 8.62 -4.02
N ALA A 152 27.23 8.24 -2.82
CA ALA A 152 26.71 7.08 -2.11
C ALA A 152 25.21 7.27 -1.77
N LYS A 153 24.82 8.47 -1.32
CA LYS A 153 23.41 8.80 -1.05
C LYS A 153 22.58 8.83 -2.33
N GLU A 154 23.10 9.40 -3.41
CA GLU A 154 22.43 9.42 -4.70
C GLU A 154 22.23 8.02 -5.26
N LYS A 155 23.22 7.12 -5.12
CA LYS A 155 23.07 5.70 -5.47
C LYS A 155 21.96 5.03 -4.68
N VAL A 156 21.91 5.24 -3.36
CA VAL A 156 20.82 4.71 -2.53
C VAL A 156 19.47 5.30 -2.96
N ALA A 157 19.39 6.60 -3.22
CA ALA A 157 18.17 7.26 -3.69
C ALA A 157 17.74 6.79 -5.10
N SER A 158 18.70 6.41 -5.94
CA SER A 158 18.45 5.87 -7.28
C SER A 158 17.80 4.48 -7.23
N ILE A 159 18.03 3.73 -6.14
CA ILE A 159 17.23 2.56 -5.82
C ILE A 159 15.85 3.11 -5.43
N ARG A 160 14.98 3.25 -6.44
CA ARG A 160 13.60 3.78 -6.35
C ARG A 160 12.69 2.86 -5.53
N SER A 161 13.10 2.52 -4.32
CA SER A 161 12.29 1.82 -3.36
C SER A 161 11.24 2.79 -2.83
N ASP A 162 10.00 2.35 -2.79
CA ASP A 162 8.85 3.11 -2.25
C ASP A 162 8.92 3.28 -0.72
N ILE A 163 10.09 2.98 -0.12
CA ILE A 163 10.37 3.04 1.31
C ILE A 163 10.65 4.51 1.65
N VAL A 164 9.73 5.08 2.44
CA VAL A 164 9.83 6.41 3.05
C VAL A 164 10.93 6.42 4.11
#